data_AF-A0A3S0IB12-F1
#
_entry.id   AF-A0A3S0IB12-F1
#
_cell.length_a   1.000
_cell.length_b   1.000
_cell.length_c   1.000
_cell.angle_alpha   90.00
_cell.angle_beta   90.00
_cell.angle_gamma   90.00
#
_symmetry.space_group_name_H-M   'P 1'
#
loop_
_entity.id
_entity.type
_entity.pdbx_description
1 polymer ?
#
loop_
_entity_poly.entity_id
_entity_poly.type
_entity_poly.pdbx_seq_one_letter_code
_entity_poly.pdbx_strand_id
1 'polypeptide(L)'
;MTSYIWKFCRCYTALVITLVVLSGCKSTPTTPEASTKSIPVTLSHLPSDVKVDGLDIVDIQLALGDRNLYLTDNGHIKMVSISQCPLDISAHRGDFRLPESSASAIAAALNDNYNSVEIDVMQLKDGTWVNHHDSQTGRATVYYTGERHKLKRMSRQQYANLKLRDKGSNDLLDARPITAYEAFNTFAAYRSANQQLNVEIKSDANGHDLAQLDNMLRHTIGLGGYYYSAADLDILEKIRGINSSVYLGFVQGGHPTSVEKLRSNLRKGVQNDAYYLDNQHRLELAGEYGTKRYRSRYKNYASSKGISKLLTTIGSNSGIHLDIRSYMQNPRVLASAHTYGMKVYTYTLNGTDYHQSQLSRLSRTKLPDGVIVDNTPYKICQKLYNSALPRQQYQPLSAAGKYIASLPNDADFDRFNEMLGYQKEGYYISLNSGLRAITKPKTKKRVVSHSSKMPSTDPYGFPVIVDEQIETTNSKTIILTLPSINND
;
A
#
# COMPACT_ATOMS: atom_id res chain seq x y z
N MET A 1 -18.90 -66.82 44.88
CA MET A 1 -18.37 -65.43 44.97
C MET A 1 -17.02 -65.32 44.25
N THR A 2 -16.98 -65.58 42.93
CA THR A 2 -15.73 -65.66 42.15
C THR A 2 -15.98 -65.26 40.70
N SER A 3 -16.51 -64.07 40.44
CA SER A 3 -16.68 -63.57 39.06
C SER A 3 -16.71 -62.04 38.90
N TYR A 4 -16.46 -61.25 39.96
CA TYR A 4 -16.58 -59.78 39.88
C TYR A 4 -15.25 -59.02 39.90
N ILE A 5 -14.12 -59.67 40.18
CA ILE A 5 -12.84 -58.96 40.38
C ILE A 5 -12.03 -58.81 39.08
N TRP A 6 -12.35 -59.55 38.02
CA TRP A 6 -11.53 -59.56 36.80
C TRP A 6 -11.92 -58.51 35.74
N LYS A 7 -13.08 -57.84 35.88
CA LYS A 7 -13.51 -56.79 34.93
C LYS A 7 -13.00 -55.39 35.27
N PHE A 8 -12.66 -55.10 36.53
CA PHE A 8 -12.15 -53.78 36.92
C PHE A 8 -10.69 -53.55 36.51
N CYS A 9 -9.90 -54.61 36.38
CA CYS A 9 -8.47 -54.46 36.07
C CYS A 9 -8.17 -54.17 34.60
N ARG A 10 -9.09 -54.49 33.67
CA ARG A 10 -8.92 -54.23 32.22
C ARG A 10 -9.34 -52.82 31.78
N CYS A 11 -10.28 -52.19 32.49
CA CYS A 11 -10.67 -50.81 32.19
C CYS A 11 -9.59 -49.79 32.59
N TYR A 12 -8.85 -50.04 33.68
CA TYR A 12 -7.76 -49.15 34.08
C TYR A 12 -6.52 -49.24 33.19
N THR A 13 -6.17 -50.43 32.68
CA THR A 13 -5.05 -50.55 31.74
C THR A 13 -5.34 -49.89 30.39
N ALA A 14 -6.58 -49.99 29.90
CA ALA A 14 -6.99 -49.30 28.68
C ALA A 14 -7.00 -47.77 28.84
N LEU A 15 -7.44 -47.26 29.99
CA LEU A 15 -7.47 -45.80 30.26
C LEU A 15 -6.06 -45.21 30.44
N VAL A 16 -5.14 -45.93 31.08
CA VAL A 16 -3.74 -45.49 31.29
C VAL A 16 -2.95 -45.54 29.98
N ILE A 17 -3.16 -46.54 29.12
CA ILE A 17 -2.51 -46.59 27.79
C ILE A 17 -3.03 -45.46 26.88
N THR A 18 -4.31 -45.10 26.96
CA THR A 18 -4.87 -43.99 26.17
C THR A 18 -4.36 -42.62 26.65
N LEU A 19 -4.14 -42.45 27.96
CA LEU A 19 -3.56 -41.22 28.52
C LEU A 19 -2.06 -41.07 28.20
N VAL A 20 -1.31 -42.17 28.12
CA VAL A 20 0.12 -42.12 27.74
C VAL A 20 0.29 -41.84 26.24
N VAL A 21 -0.58 -42.37 25.37
CA VAL A 21 -0.54 -42.09 23.92
C VAL A 21 -0.98 -40.65 23.60
N LEU A 22 -1.83 -40.02 24.40
CA LEU A 22 -2.22 -38.61 24.23
C LEU A 22 -1.18 -37.61 24.77
N SER A 23 -0.18 -38.06 25.53
CA SER A 23 0.93 -37.20 26.01
C SER A 23 2.16 -37.19 25.09
N GLY A 24 2.15 -37.97 24.01
CA GLY A 24 3.34 -38.24 23.17
C GLY A 24 3.51 -37.41 21.88
N CYS A 25 2.64 -36.44 21.59
CA CYS A 25 2.76 -35.59 20.39
C CYS A 25 2.78 -34.10 20.76
N LYS A 26 3.73 -33.68 21.62
CA LYS A 26 4.19 -32.28 21.61
C LYS A 26 5.23 -32.10 20.50
N SER A 27 4.76 -32.15 19.27
CA SER A 27 5.48 -31.60 18.11
C SER A 27 5.05 -30.16 17.94
N THR A 28 5.13 -29.35 19.00
CA THR A 28 5.19 -27.91 18.83
C THR A 28 6.62 -27.67 18.32
N PRO A 29 6.83 -27.11 17.11
CA PRO A 29 8.16 -26.65 16.75
C PRO A 29 8.58 -25.73 17.88
N THR A 30 9.66 -26.06 18.57
CA THR A 30 10.35 -25.09 19.42
C THR A 30 10.63 -23.91 18.53
N THR A 31 9.86 -22.84 18.69
CA THR A 31 10.15 -21.54 18.11
C THR A 31 11.61 -21.27 18.48
N PRO A 32 12.53 -21.13 17.51
CA PRO A 32 13.89 -20.75 17.83
C PRO A 32 13.78 -19.53 18.73
N GLU A 33 14.38 -19.57 19.93
CA GLU A 33 14.48 -18.38 20.76
C GLU A 33 15.03 -17.29 19.86
N ALA A 34 14.18 -16.29 19.58
CA ALA A 34 14.56 -15.18 18.74
C ALA A 34 15.76 -14.55 19.45
N SER A 35 16.97 -14.71 18.88
CA SER A 35 18.17 -14.14 19.46
C SER A 35 17.86 -12.68 19.72
N THR A 36 17.88 -12.27 20.99
CA THR A 36 17.51 -10.92 21.39
C THR A 36 18.50 -9.98 20.70
N LYS A 37 18.04 -9.36 19.62
CA LYS A 37 18.83 -8.44 18.82
C LYS A 37 19.36 -7.35 19.73
N SER A 38 20.67 -7.33 19.92
CA SER A 38 21.33 -6.35 20.79
C SER A 38 21.38 -5.00 20.07
N ILE A 39 20.48 -4.09 20.41
CA ILE A 39 20.48 -2.72 19.88
C ILE A 39 21.57 -1.91 20.62
N PRO A 40 22.55 -1.32 19.91
CA PRO A 40 23.54 -0.45 20.54
C PRO A 40 22.87 0.69 21.31
N VAL A 41 23.42 1.06 22.47
CA VAL A 41 22.87 2.13 23.33
C VAL A 41 22.69 3.45 22.56
N THR A 42 23.55 3.74 21.59
CA THR A 42 23.45 4.93 20.73
C THR A 42 22.18 4.94 19.86
N LEU A 43 21.60 3.77 19.56
CA LEU A 43 20.40 3.61 18.74
C LEU A 43 19.15 3.28 19.57
N SER A 44 19.23 3.27 20.91
CA SER A 44 18.12 2.83 21.79
C SER A 44 16.89 3.74 21.74
N HIS A 45 17.01 4.94 21.16
CA HIS A 45 15.92 5.88 20.95
C HIS A 45 15.13 5.60 19.66
N LEU A 46 15.63 4.72 18.79
CA LEU A 46 14.97 4.30 17.55
C LEU A 46 14.04 3.11 17.82
N PRO A 47 13.05 2.87 16.95
CA PRO A 47 12.16 1.70 17.05
C PRO A 47 12.92 0.37 17.04
N SER A 48 12.32 -0.68 17.62
CA SER A 48 12.98 -1.98 17.83
C SER A 48 13.38 -2.71 16.55
N ASP A 49 12.73 -2.41 15.43
CA ASP A 49 13.02 -2.95 14.10
C ASP A 49 14.14 -2.18 13.36
N VAL A 50 14.85 -1.26 14.04
CA VAL A 50 16.00 -0.52 13.51
C VAL A 50 17.13 -1.45 13.08
N LYS A 51 17.66 -1.31 11.86
CA LYS A 51 18.81 -2.08 11.41
C LYS A 51 20.07 -1.82 12.26
N VAL A 52 20.71 -2.88 12.75
CA VAL A 52 21.91 -2.80 13.63
C VAL A 52 23.14 -3.51 13.07
N ASP A 53 22.98 -4.23 11.97
CA ASP A 53 24.04 -4.95 11.27
C ASP A 53 24.49 -4.22 10.00
N GLY A 54 25.74 -4.43 9.62
CA GLY A 54 26.36 -3.85 8.42
C GLY A 54 27.44 -2.80 8.72
N LEU A 55 28.24 -2.51 7.69
CA LEU A 55 29.30 -1.51 7.77
C LEU A 55 28.69 -0.11 7.98
N ASP A 56 29.28 0.67 8.89
CA ASP A 56 28.87 2.04 9.20
C ASP A 56 27.41 2.21 9.65
N ILE A 57 26.72 1.11 10.01
CA ILE A 57 25.27 1.13 10.24
C ILE A 57 24.85 2.11 11.35
N VAL A 58 25.63 2.21 12.43
CA VAL A 58 25.35 3.16 13.51
C VAL A 58 25.41 4.61 12.99
N ASP A 59 26.40 4.95 12.17
CA ASP A 59 26.55 6.29 11.59
C ASP A 59 25.43 6.60 10.57
N ILE A 60 25.05 5.60 9.76
CA ILE A 60 23.90 5.68 8.84
C ILE A 60 22.61 5.96 9.61
N GLN A 61 22.34 5.22 10.68
CA GLN A 61 21.13 5.37 11.47
C GLN A 61 21.07 6.72 12.18
N LEU A 62 22.19 7.22 12.71
CA LEU A 62 22.24 8.54 13.32
C LEU A 62 22.04 9.67 12.29
N ALA A 63 22.61 9.53 11.09
CA ALA A 63 22.39 10.46 9.98
C ALA A 63 20.93 10.45 9.47
N LEU A 64 20.29 9.28 9.41
CA LEU A 64 18.86 9.17 9.13
C LEU A 64 18.02 9.76 10.27
N GLY A 65 18.38 9.48 11.52
CA GLY A 65 17.69 9.95 12.72
C GLY A 65 17.66 11.48 12.81
N ASP A 66 18.74 12.15 12.39
CA ASP A 66 18.80 13.62 12.26
C ASP A 66 17.72 14.18 11.30
N ARG A 67 17.27 13.35 10.35
CA ARG A 67 16.20 13.63 9.39
C ARG A 67 14.86 13.02 9.82
N ASN A 68 14.67 12.60 11.07
CA ASN A 68 13.47 11.89 11.54
C ASN A 68 13.19 10.58 10.76
N LEU A 69 14.23 9.94 10.24
CA LEU A 69 14.16 8.67 9.52
C LEU A 69 14.98 7.60 10.22
N TYR A 70 14.74 6.34 9.89
CA TYR A 70 15.64 5.23 10.24
C TYR A 70 15.49 4.10 9.22
N LEU A 71 16.55 3.31 9.08
CA LEU A 71 16.55 2.11 8.26
C LEU A 71 16.12 0.91 9.11
N THR A 72 15.23 0.10 8.57
CA THR A 72 14.72 -1.09 9.27
C THR A 72 15.44 -2.36 8.83
N ASP A 73 15.32 -3.43 9.60
CA ASP A 73 15.96 -4.73 9.30
C ASP A 73 15.57 -5.29 7.91
N ASN A 74 14.33 -5.03 7.48
CA ASN A 74 13.85 -5.45 6.16
C ASN A 74 14.30 -4.52 5.02
N GLY A 75 15.12 -3.51 5.31
CA GLY A 75 15.69 -2.60 4.34
C GLY A 75 14.79 -1.42 3.95
N HIS A 76 13.65 -1.21 4.61
CA HIS A 76 12.79 -0.06 4.37
C HIS A 76 13.24 1.17 5.18
N ILE A 77 13.09 2.36 4.62
CA ILE A 77 13.19 3.60 5.38
C ILE A 77 11.82 3.95 5.96
N LYS A 78 11.79 4.25 7.26
CA LYS A 78 10.58 4.69 7.97
C LYS A 78 10.83 6.00 8.70
N MET A 79 9.76 6.69 9.05
CA MET A 79 9.85 7.86 9.94
C MET A 79 9.93 7.40 11.41
N VAL A 80 10.81 8.04 12.19
CA VAL A 80 10.89 7.81 13.65
C VAL A 80 9.61 8.29 14.32
N SER A 81 9.06 9.42 13.86
CA SER A 81 7.77 9.95 14.31
C SER A 81 6.97 10.56 13.16
N ILE A 82 5.66 10.33 13.16
CA ILE A 82 4.70 10.92 12.22
C ILE A 82 4.01 12.17 12.79
N SER A 83 4.38 12.66 13.98
CA SER A 83 3.67 13.75 14.66
C SER A 83 3.59 15.06 13.87
N GLN A 84 4.54 15.30 12.96
CA GLN A 84 4.56 16.47 12.08
C GLN A 84 3.57 16.36 10.90
N CYS A 85 2.93 15.21 10.76
CA CYS A 85 2.03 14.84 9.67
C CYS A 85 0.70 14.34 10.28
N PRO A 86 -0.15 15.26 10.79
CA PRO A 86 -1.42 14.92 11.43
C PRO A 86 -2.49 14.56 10.38
N LEU A 87 -2.23 13.50 9.62
CA LEU A 87 -3.08 12.95 8.58
C LEU A 87 -3.19 11.45 8.80
N ASP A 88 -4.41 10.90 8.78
CA ASP A 88 -4.59 9.44 8.84
C ASP A 88 -4.23 8.82 7.48
N ILE A 89 -3.17 8.03 7.44
CA ILE A 89 -2.67 7.37 6.23
C ILE A 89 -3.07 5.91 6.27
N SER A 90 -3.98 5.54 5.37
CA SER A 90 -4.53 4.20 5.21
C SER A 90 -3.89 3.49 4.03
N ALA A 91 -3.33 2.30 4.25
CA ALA A 91 -2.77 1.46 3.20
C ALA A 91 -3.89 0.83 2.36
N HIS A 92 -4.02 1.22 1.10
CA HIS A 92 -5.05 0.70 0.20
C HIS A 92 -4.76 -0.78 -0.13
N ARG A 93 -5.61 -1.68 0.39
CA ARG A 93 -5.50 -3.14 0.26
C ARG A 93 -4.20 -3.73 0.83
N GLY A 94 -3.68 -3.13 1.89
CA GLY A 94 -2.36 -3.44 2.45
C GLY A 94 -1.22 -2.70 1.74
N ASP A 95 0.01 -3.16 1.93
CA ASP A 95 1.17 -2.51 1.34
C ASP A 95 1.15 -2.64 -0.19
N PHE A 96 1.26 -1.50 -0.86
CA PHE A 96 1.11 -1.44 -2.31
C PHE A 96 2.22 -2.18 -3.08
N ARG A 97 3.37 -2.45 -2.46
CA ARG A 97 4.49 -3.18 -3.06
C ARG A 97 4.26 -4.69 -3.09
N LEU A 98 3.30 -5.18 -2.31
CA LEU A 98 2.97 -6.59 -2.20
C LEU A 98 1.60 -6.88 -2.84
N PRO A 99 1.35 -8.14 -3.23
CA PRO A 99 0.06 -8.55 -3.77
C PRO A 99 -1.08 -8.18 -2.82
N GLU A 100 -2.10 -7.50 -3.33
CA GLU A 100 -3.33 -7.29 -2.57
C GLU A 100 -3.99 -8.64 -2.22
N SER A 101 -4.92 -8.65 -1.27
CA SER A 101 -5.58 -9.88 -0.81
C SER A 101 -4.62 -10.92 -0.18
N SER A 102 -3.45 -10.48 0.30
CA SER A 102 -2.43 -11.33 0.94
C SER A 102 -2.15 -10.94 2.38
N ALA A 103 -1.71 -11.90 3.19
CA ALA A 103 -1.29 -11.65 4.57
C ALA A 103 -0.03 -10.78 4.63
N SER A 104 0.89 -10.99 3.68
CA SER A 104 2.13 -10.23 3.58
C SER A 104 1.89 -8.74 3.33
N ALA A 105 0.91 -8.37 2.50
CA ALA A 105 0.57 -6.96 2.28
C ALA A 105 0.03 -6.30 3.57
N ILE A 106 -0.82 -6.98 4.33
CA ILE A 106 -1.34 -6.47 5.61
C ILE A 106 -0.21 -6.29 6.62
N ALA A 107 0.60 -7.33 6.82
CA ALA A 107 1.70 -7.30 7.77
C ALA A 107 2.74 -6.22 7.41
N ALA A 108 3.10 -6.09 6.14
CA ALA A 108 4.04 -5.07 5.68
C ALA A 108 3.51 -3.64 5.91
N ALA A 109 2.23 -3.38 5.65
CA ALA A 109 1.65 -2.07 5.92
C ALA A 109 1.63 -1.74 7.43
N LEU A 110 1.34 -2.72 8.28
CA LEU A 110 1.39 -2.51 9.73
C LEU A 110 2.80 -2.22 10.20
N ASN A 111 3.77 -3.00 9.73
CA ASN A 111 5.18 -2.76 10.01
C ASN A 111 5.61 -1.37 9.52
N ASP A 112 5.17 -0.92 8.35
CA ASP A 112 5.49 0.39 7.79
C ASP A 112 4.74 1.58 8.41
N ASN A 113 4.12 1.37 9.58
CA ASN A 113 3.51 2.40 10.42
C ASN A 113 2.40 3.19 9.73
N TYR A 114 1.66 2.56 8.81
CA TYR A 114 0.40 3.12 8.36
C TYR A 114 -0.57 3.23 9.54
N ASN A 115 -1.38 4.28 9.60
CA ASN A 115 -2.37 4.47 10.64
C ASN A 115 -3.50 3.44 10.55
N SER A 116 -3.83 3.05 9.32
CA SER A 116 -4.79 1.99 9.07
C SER A 116 -4.41 1.15 7.86
N VAL A 117 -4.97 -0.04 7.78
CA VAL A 117 -4.91 -0.91 6.61
C VAL A 117 -6.32 -1.08 6.10
N GLU A 118 -6.55 -0.78 4.83
CA GLU A 118 -7.80 -1.09 4.15
C GLU A 118 -7.72 -2.46 3.50
N ILE A 119 -8.82 -3.21 3.57
CA ILE A 119 -9.03 -4.46 2.86
C ILE A 119 -10.46 -4.50 2.32
N ASP A 120 -10.62 -5.22 1.23
CA ASP A 120 -11.93 -5.46 0.62
C ASP A 120 -12.46 -6.82 1.04
N VAL A 121 -13.74 -6.92 1.42
CA VAL A 121 -14.37 -8.20 1.73
C VAL A 121 -15.55 -8.52 0.82
N MET A 122 -15.57 -9.77 0.35
CA MET A 122 -16.62 -10.32 -0.50
C MET A 122 -17.09 -11.69 -0.02
N GLN A 123 -18.32 -12.07 -0.39
CA GLN A 123 -18.85 -13.40 -0.13
C GLN A 123 -18.68 -14.34 -1.33
N LEU A 124 -18.29 -15.58 -1.03
CA LEU A 124 -18.36 -16.72 -1.95
C LEU A 124 -19.79 -17.26 -2.06
N LYS A 125 -19.98 -18.31 -2.88
CA LYS A 125 -21.29 -18.94 -3.11
C LYS A 125 -21.97 -19.40 -1.80
N ASP A 126 -21.20 -19.87 -0.84
CA ASP A 126 -21.67 -20.40 0.44
C ASP A 126 -21.74 -19.35 1.57
N GLY A 127 -21.54 -18.07 1.24
CA GLY A 127 -21.54 -16.98 2.21
C GLY A 127 -20.19 -16.77 2.91
N THR A 128 -19.17 -17.60 2.64
CA THR A 128 -17.82 -17.42 3.23
C THR A 128 -17.24 -16.06 2.84
N TRP A 129 -16.80 -15.30 3.83
CA TRP A 129 -16.12 -14.02 3.65
C TRP A 129 -14.65 -14.19 3.26
N VAL A 130 -14.25 -13.52 2.19
CA VAL A 130 -12.88 -13.53 1.65
C VAL A 130 -12.31 -12.12 1.50
N ASN A 131 -10.99 -11.97 1.60
CA ASN A 131 -10.31 -10.71 1.31
C ASN A 131 -10.13 -10.61 -0.21
N HIS A 132 -10.97 -9.83 -0.89
CA HIS A 132 -10.94 -9.68 -2.34
C HIS A 132 -11.73 -8.46 -2.80
N HIS A 133 -11.19 -7.75 -3.80
CA HIS A 133 -11.81 -6.53 -4.34
C HIS A 133 -12.74 -6.78 -5.54
N ASP A 134 -12.32 -7.63 -6.49
CA ASP A 134 -12.98 -7.73 -7.79
C ASP A 134 -14.08 -8.79 -7.74
N SER A 135 -15.21 -8.55 -8.41
CA SER A 135 -16.32 -9.52 -8.48
C SER A 135 -15.98 -10.82 -9.22
N GLN A 136 -14.81 -10.89 -9.86
CA GLN A 136 -14.31 -12.06 -10.58
C GLN A 136 -12.78 -12.14 -10.57
N THR A 137 -12.25 -13.34 -10.80
CA THR A 137 -10.82 -13.60 -10.94
C THR A 137 -10.25 -13.01 -12.24
N GLY A 138 -8.92 -12.82 -12.29
CA GLY A 138 -8.16 -12.40 -13.47
C GLY A 138 -7.04 -11.39 -13.16
N ARG A 139 -7.38 -10.30 -12.44
CA ARG A 139 -6.43 -9.20 -12.15
C ARG A 139 -5.46 -9.55 -11.03
N ALA A 140 -5.95 -9.62 -9.79
CA ALA A 140 -5.10 -9.85 -8.61
C ALA A 140 -4.96 -11.34 -8.26
N THR A 141 -5.98 -12.13 -8.60
CA THR A 141 -6.05 -13.57 -8.32
C THR A 141 -6.43 -14.33 -9.57
N VAL A 142 -5.79 -15.46 -9.82
CA VAL A 142 -5.97 -16.23 -11.06
C VAL A 142 -6.17 -17.70 -10.75
N TYR A 143 -7.04 -18.34 -11.52
CA TYR A 143 -7.20 -19.79 -11.51
C TYR A 143 -6.17 -20.40 -12.45
N TYR A 144 -5.64 -21.59 -12.13
CA TYR A 144 -4.49 -22.15 -12.86
C TYR A 144 -4.72 -22.35 -14.37
N THR A 145 -5.98 -22.47 -14.81
CA THR A 145 -6.33 -22.57 -16.24
C THR A 145 -6.34 -21.22 -16.97
N GLY A 146 -6.20 -20.10 -16.24
CA GLY A 146 -6.40 -18.75 -16.76
C GLY A 146 -7.87 -18.34 -16.90
N GLU A 147 -8.82 -19.25 -16.65
CA GLU A 147 -10.24 -18.94 -16.71
C GLU A 147 -10.69 -17.97 -15.62
N ARG A 148 -11.71 -17.17 -15.96
CA ARG A 148 -12.28 -16.15 -15.08
C ARG A 148 -13.55 -16.70 -14.45
N HIS A 149 -13.63 -16.60 -13.13
CA HIS A 149 -14.77 -17.06 -12.37
C HIS A 149 -15.31 -15.94 -11.50
N LYS A 150 -16.64 -15.79 -11.47
CA LYS A 150 -17.31 -14.85 -10.57
C LYS A 150 -17.19 -15.35 -9.13
N LEU A 151 -16.68 -14.52 -8.23
CA LEU A 151 -16.45 -14.88 -6.82
C LEU A 151 -17.70 -15.45 -6.15
N LYS A 152 -18.86 -14.79 -6.36
CA LYS A 152 -20.16 -15.23 -5.83
C LYS A 152 -20.64 -16.61 -6.29
N ARG A 153 -19.94 -17.24 -7.24
CA ARG A 153 -20.23 -18.60 -7.75
C ARG A 153 -19.15 -19.60 -7.35
N MET A 154 -18.04 -19.16 -6.78
CA MET A 154 -16.94 -20.03 -6.38
C MET A 154 -17.23 -20.68 -5.03
N SER A 155 -16.80 -21.93 -4.88
CA SER A 155 -16.70 -22.57 -3.56
C SER A 155 -15.44 -22.12 -2.83
N ARG A 156 -15.39 -22.33 -1.52
CA ARG A 156 -14.18 -22.10 -0.71
C ARG A 156 -12.96 -22.86 -1.24
N GLN A 157 -13.13 -24.10 -1.70
CA GLN A 157 -12.03 -24.90 -2.26
C GLN A 157 -11.49 -24.30 -3.56
N GLN A 158 -12.38 -23.85 -4.46
CA GLN A 158 -11.96 -23.20 -5.69
C GLN A 158 -11.21 -21.89 -5.41
N TYR A 159 -11.69 -21.11 -4.44
CA TYR A 159 -11.03 -19.87 -4.02
C TYR A 159 -9.65 -20.16 -3.42
N ALA A 160 -9.52 -21.17 -2.57
CA ALA A 160 -8.25 -21.57 -1.96
C ALA A 160 -7.19 -22.04 -2.97
N ASN A 161 -7.63 -22.51 -4.14
CA ASN A 161 -6.76 -22.94 -5.24
C ASN A 161 -6.36 -21.80 -6.21
N LEU A 162 -6.82 -20.57 -5.96
CA LEU A 162 -6.36 -19.41 -6.71
C LEU A 162 -4.91 -19.08 -6.38
N LYS A 163 -4.22 -18.47 -7.34
CA LYS A 163 -2.88 -17.91 -7.18
C LYS A 163 -2.93 -16.39 -7.21
N LEU A 164 -2.09 -15.75 -6.42
CA LEU A 164 -1.87 -14.30 -6.45
C LEU A 164 -0.99 -13.92 -7.64
N ARG A 165 -1.13 -12.68 -8.12
CA ARG A 165 -0.19 -12.06 -9.05
C ARG A 165 0.74 -11.08 -8.34
N ASP A 166 2.00 -11.08 -8.75
CA ASP A 166 2.92 -10.03 -8.40
C ASP A 166 2.52 -8.70 -9.08
N LYS A 167 2.62 -7.59 -8.36
CA LYS A 167 2.16 -6.29 -8.88
C LYS A 167 3.12 -5.66 -9.88
N GLY A 168 4.41 -5.99 -9.83
CA GLY A 168 5.44 -5.39 -10.68
C GLY A 168 5.68 -6.18 -11.96
N SER A 169 5.85 -7.49 -11.82
CA SER A 169 6.14 -8.44 -12.90
C SER A 169 4.89 -9.07 -13.52
N ASN A 170 3.75 -9.03 -12.84
CA ASN A 170 2.51 -9.73 -13.20
C ASN A 170 2.61 -11.27 -13.15
N ASP A 171 3.73 -11.80 -12.65
CA ASP A 171 3.98 -13.23 -12.51
C ASP A 171 3.00 -13.88 -11.52
N LEU A 172 2.67 -15.15 -11.77
CA LEU A 172 1.91 -15.95 -10.82
C LEU A 172 2.82 -16.32 -9.65
N LEU A 173 2.35 -16.03 -8.45
CA LEU A 173 3.04 -16.36 -7.23
C LEU A 173 2.56 -17.72 -6.71
N ASP A 174 3.45 -18.46 -6.05
CA ASP A 174 3.06 -19.65 -5.28
C ASP A 174 2.42 -19.27 -3.93
N ALA A 175 1.42 -18.40 -3.99
CA ALA A 175 0.67 -17.90 -2.86
C ALA A 175 -0.81 -17.79 -3.24
N ARG A 176 -1.70 -18.14 -2.32
CA ARG A 176 -3.16 -18.01 -2.51
C ARG A 176 -3.69 -16.73 -1.88
N PRO A 177 -4.83 -16.20 -2.35
CA PRO A 177 -5.53 -15.17 -1.61
C PRO A 177 -6.09 -15.73 -0.29
N ILE A 178 -6.31 -14.84 0.67
CA ILE A 178 -6.71 -15.19 2.03
C ILE A 178 -8.20 -14.95 2.28
N THR A 179 -8.77 -15.70 3.21
CA THR A 179 -10.12 -15.43 3.74
C THR A 179 -10.13 -14.14 4.56
N ALA A 180 -11.31 -13.55 4.80
CA ALA A 180 -11.42 -12.37 5.65
C ALA A 180 -10.95 -12.68 7.09
N TYR A 181 -11.25 -13.87 7.61
CA TYR A 181 -10.81 -14.31 8.94
C TYR A 181 -9.27 -14.40 9.05
N GLU A 182 -8.61 -14.93 8.02
CA GLU A 182 -7.14 -14.94 7.95
C GLU A 182 -6.55 -13.52 7.89
N ALA A 183 -7.21 -12.60 7.17
CA ALA A 183 -6.83 -11.19 7.15
C ALA A 183 -6.95 -10.56 8.55
N PHE A 184 -8.02 -10.85 9.29
CA PHE A 184 -8.21 -10.34 10.65
C PHE A 184 -7.17 -10.88 11.61
N ASN A 185 -6.85 -12.17 11.55
CA ASN A 185 -5.81 -12.77 12.40
C ASN A 185 -4.43 -12.18 12.09
N THR A 186 -4.12 -11.98 10.80
CA THR A 186 -2.89 -11.31 10.38
C THR A 186 -2.84 -9.89 10.94
N PHE A 187 -3.92 -9.11 10.78
CA PHE A 187 -3.97 -7.75 11.31
C PHE A 187 -3.78 -7.72 12.84
N ALA A 188 -4.51 -8.57 13.58
CA ALA A 188 -4.41 -8.67 15.03
C ALA A 188 -3.01 -9.04 15.51
N ALA A 189 -2.29 -9.91 14.78
CA ALA A 189 -0.95 -10.36 15.14
C ALA A 189 0.13 -9.27 14.98
N TYR A 190 -0.03 -8.35 14.03
CA TYR A 190 1.00 -7.35 13.69
C TYR A 190 0.66 -5.92 14.13
N ARG A 191 -0.59 -5.61 14.46
CA ARG A 191 -1.00 -4.23 14.75
C ARG A 191 -0.40 -3.71 16.05
N SER A 192 -0.06 -2.43 16.05
CA SER A 192 0.07 -1.63 17.26
C SER A 192 -1.30 -1.12 17.73
N ALA A 193 -1.40 -0.69 19.00
CA ALA A 193 -2.67 -0.28 19.62
C ALA A 193 -3.42 0.83 18.83
N ASN A 194 -2.67 1.74 18.21
CA ASN A 194 -3.22 2.90 17.47
C ASN A 194 -3.53 2.61 15.99
N GLN A 195 -3.27 1.39 15.51
CA GLN A 195 -3.56 1.00 14.12
C GLN A 195 -4.94 0.35 14.00
N GLN A 196 -5.66 0.71 12.94
CA GLN A 196 -7.03 0.23 12.68
C GLN A 196 -7.15 -0.50 11.35
N LEU A 197 -8.05 -1.48 11.29
CA LEU A 197 -8.44 -2.17 10.05
C LEU A 197 -9.68 -1.50 9.45
N ASN A 198 -9.58 -0.98 8.23
CA ASN A 198 -10.75 -0.61 7.43
C ASN A 198 -11.23 -1.82 6.64
N VAL A 199 -12.46 -2.26 6.89
CA VAL A 199 -13.08 -3.37 6.16
C VAL A 199 -14.09 -2.81 5.17
N GLU A 200 -13.70 -2.72 3.89
CA GLU A 200 -14.60 -2.29 2.81
C GLU A 200 -15.49 -3.45 2.36
N ILE A 201 -16.81 -3.33 2.57
CA ILE A 201 -17.78 -4.36 2.19
C ILE A 201 -18.19 -4.15 0.73
N LYS A 202 -17.89 -5.13 -0.13
CA LYS A 202 -18.17 -5.10 -1.58
C LYS A 202 -19.31 -6.03 -2.01
N SER A 203 -19.92 -6.77 -1.08
CA SER A 203 -21.03 -7.70 -1.35
C SER A 203 -22.37 -7.17 -0.87
N ASP A 204 -23.43 -7.53 -1.59
CA ASP A 204 -24.81 -7.35 -1.14
C ASP A 204 -25.16 -8.43 -0.11
N ALA A 205 -24.74 -8.20 1.13
CA ALA A 205 -24.93 -9.13 2.24
C ALA A 205 -26.21 -8.82 3.05
N ASN A 206 -26.81 -9.88 3.57
CA ASN A 206 -27.94 -9.76 4.50
C ASN A 206 -27.44 -9.45 5.93
N GLY A 207 -28.37 -9.07 6.83
CA GLY A 207 -28.01 -8.68 8.20
C GLY A 207 -27.37 -9.80 9.03
N HIS A 208 -27.73 -11.07 8.78
CA HIS A 208 -27.13 -12.20 9.48
C HIS A 208 -25.65 -12.37 9.12
N ASP A 209 -25.31 -12.30 7.83
CA ASP A 209 -23.95 -12.48 7.36
C ASP A 209 -23.04 -11.31 7.79
N LEU A 210 -23.61 -10.10 7.83
CA LEU A 210 -22.95 -8.91 8.38
C LEU A 210 -22.70 -9.03 9.88
N ALA A 211 -23.64 -9.62 10.64
CA ALA A 211 -23.45 -9.87 12.06
C ALA A 211 -22.37 -10.93 12.32
N GLN A 212 -22.28 -11.95 11.46
CA GLN A 212 -21.17 -12.91 11.50
C GLN A 212 -19.82 -12.25 11.22
N LEU A 213 -19.75 -11.35 10.23
CA LEU A 213 -18.56 -10.56 9.93
C LEU A 213 -18.10 -9.73 11.12
N ASP A 214 -19.01 -8.99 11.77
CA ASP A 214 -18.72 -8.19 12.96
C ASP A 214 -18.32 -9.04 14.17
N ASN A 215 -18.96 -10.19 14.38
CA ASN A 215 -18.56 -11.13 15.42
C ASN A 215 -17.12 -11.63 15.24
N MET A 216 -16.70 -11.96 13.99
CA MET A 216 -15.32 -12.35 13.70
C MET A 216 -14.34 -11.24 14.06
N LEU A 217 -14.64 -9.99 13.68
CA LEU A 217 -13.78 -8.83 13.95
C LEU A 217 -13.68 -8.53 15.45
N ARG A 218 -14.80 -8.52 16.18
CA ARG A 218 -14.80 -8.31 17.63
C ARG A 218 -13.99 -9.36 18.37
N HIS A 219 -14.08 -10.62 17.94
CA HIS A 219 -13.37 -11.72 18.59
C HIS A 219 -11.87 -11.69 18.29
N THR A 220 -11.49 -11.38 17.05
CA THR A 220 -10.09 -11.44 16.62
C THR A 220 -9.31 -10.16 16.92
N ILE A 221 -9.89 -8.98 16.66
CA ILE A 221 -9.18 -7.68 16.74
C ILE A 221 -9.53 -6.93 18.02
N GLY A 222 -10.76 -7.10 18.51
CA GLY A 222 -11.32 -6.33 19.62
C GLY A 222 -11.94 -4.99 19.20
N LEU A 223 -12.77 -4.44 20.07
CA LEU A 223 -13.45 -3.16 19.84
C LEU A 223 -12.42 -2.02 19.66
N GLY A 224 -12.73 -1.09 18.76
CA GLY A 224 -11.88 0.06 18.46
C GLY A 224 -10.67 -0.22 17.56
N GLY A 225 -10.35 -1.49 17.27
CA GLY A 225 -9.27 -1.86 16.36
C GLY A 225 -9.67 -1.96 14.88
N TYR A 226 -10.95 -1.74 14.55
CA TYR A 226 -11.44 -1.82 13.19
C TYR A 226 -12.60 -0.83 12.94
N TYR A 227 -12.88 -0.58 11.67
CA TYR A 227 -14.05 0.15 11.21
C TYR A 227 -14.51 -0.36 9.84
N TYR A 228 -15.69 0.06 9.39
CA TYR A 228 -16.22 -0.35 8.09
C TYR A 228 -16.29 0.80 7.11
N SER A 229 -16.14 0.46 5.83
CA SER A 229 -16.57 1.32 4.74
C SER A 229 -17.39 0.55 3.71
N ALA A 230 -18.25 1.24 2.97
CA ALA A 230 -18.97 0.64 1.84
C ALA A 230 -19.49 1.73 0.90
N ALA A 231 -19.65 1.38 -0.38
CA ALA A 231 -20.32 2.24 -1.36
C ALA A 231 -21.85 2.10 -1.33
N ASP A 232 -22.37 1.10 -0.62
CA ASP A 232 -23.79 0.85 -0.43
C ASP A 232 -24.26 1.35 0.94
N LEU A 233 -25.19 2.31 0.93
CA LEU A 233 -25.71 2.93 2.15
C LEU A 233 -26.56 1.96 2.97
N ASP A 234 -27.26 1.02 2.31
CA ASP A 234 -28.13 0.06 2.97
C ASP A 234 -27.29 -0.97 3.76
N ILE A 235 -26.09 -1.31 3.26
CA ILE A 235 -25.12 -2.14 4.00
C ILE A 235 -24.64 -1.42 5.25
N LEU A 236 -24.30 -0.14 5.17
CA LEU A 236 -23.88 0.64 6.33
C LEU A 236 -24.99 0.83 7.35
N GLU A 237 -26.23 1.02 6.90
CA GLU A 237 -27.40 1.09 7.79
C GLU A 237 -27.61 -0.22 8.55
N LYS A 238 -27.53 -1.37 7.86
CA LYS A 238 -27.58 -2.70 8.52
C LYS A 238 -26.45 -2.85 9.54
N ILE A 239 -25.21 -2.48 9.20
CA ILE A 239 -24.08 -2.54 10.15
C ILE A 239 -24.32 -1.62 11.34
N ARG A 240 -24.86 -0.41 11.16
CA ARG A 240 -25.19 0.47 12.30
C ARG A 240 -26.16 -0.18 13.27
N GLY A 241 -27.12 -0.97 12.77
CA GLY A 241 -28.03 -1.76 13.60
C GLY A 241 -27.37 -2.91 14.34
N ILE A 242 -26.26 -3.46 13.82
CA ILE A 242 -25.48 -4.56 14.42
C ILE A 242 -24.46 -4.02 15.44
N ASN A 243 -23.76 -2.95 15.08
CA ASN A 243 -22.71 -2.32 15.88
C ASN A 243 -22.95 -0.81 15.88
N SER A 244 -23.62 -0.33 16.94
CA SER A 244 -24.04 1.06 17.05
C SER A 244 -22.88 2.04 17.25
N SER A 245 -21.70 1.56 17.65
CA SER A 245 -20.56 2.41 18.04
C SER A 245 -19.44 2.48 17.01
N VAL A 246 -19.33 1.51 16.09
CA VAL A 246 -18.24 1.45 15.12
C VAL A 246 -18.26 2.63 14.15
N TYR A 247 -17.10 3.06 13.68
CA TYR A 247 -17.03 4.08 12.63
C TYR A 247 -17.50 3.51 11.29
N LEU A 248 -18.31 4.28 10.55
CA LEU A 248 -18.83 3.92 9.23
C LEU A 248 -18.44 4.96 8.16
N GLY A 249 -17.63 4.55 7.19
CA GLY A 249 -17.24 5.37 6.04
C GLY A 249 -18.09 5.10 4.80
N PHE A 250 -18.85 6.09 4.34
CA PHE A 250 -19.55 5.98 3.05
C PHE A 250 -18.59 6.29 1.89
N VAL A 251 -18.33 5.29 1.04
CA VAL A 251 -17.49 5.42 -0.15
C VAL A 251 -18.32 5.94 -1.30
N GLN A 252 -18.24 7.25 -1.57
CA GLN A 252 -18.86 7.81 -2.75
C GLN A 252 -18.13 7.30 -3.99
N GLY A 253 -18.87 6.87 -5.02
CA GLY A 253 -18.28 6.44 -6.29
C GLY A 253 -17.33 7.49 -6.89
N GLY A 254 -16.38 7.02 -7.71
CA GLY A 254 -15.33 7.87 -8.25
C GLY A 254 -15.87 9.03 -9.09
N HIS A 255 -15.19 10.17 -9.10
CA HIS A 255 -15.61 11.30 -9.93
C HIS A 255 -15.73 10.86 -11.41
N PRO A 256 -16.75 11.30 -12.17
CA PRO A 256 -16.93 10.86 -13.55
C PRO A 256 -15.69 11.03 -14.45
N THR A 257 -14.97 12.15 -14.31
CA THR A 257 -13.70 12.37 -15.01
C THR A 257 -12.59 11.39 -14.59
N SER A 258 -12.56 10.98 -13.31
CA SER A 258 -11.60 9.96 -12.85
C SER A 258 -11.88 8.62 -13.51
N VAL A 259 -13.15 8.23 -13.58
CA VAL A 259 -13.60 7.01 -14.28
C VAL A 259 -13.27 7.08 -15.78
N GLU A 260 -13.47 8.22 -16.41
CA GLU A 260 -13.14 8.41 -17.83
C GLU A 260 -11.65 8.35 -18.14
N LYS A 261 -10.82 8.96 -17.30
CA LYS A 261 -9.37 8.89 -17.44
C LYS A 261 -8.87 7.47 -17.24
N LEU A 262 -9.39 6.78 -16.22
CA LEU A 262 -9.11 5.37 -16.01
C LEU A 262 -9.45 4.59 -17.28
N ARG A 263 -10.70 4.68 -17.77
CA ARG A 263 -11.14 4.07 -19.03
C ARG A 263 -10.25 4.40 -20.23
N SER A 264 -9.86 5.66 -20.39
CA SER A 264 -9.02 6.11 -21.52
C SER A 264 -7.62 5.51 -21.46
N ASN A 265 -6.99 5.54 -20.28
CA ASN A 265 -5.67 4.94 -20.07
C ASN A 265 -5.68 3.45 -20.40
N LEU A 266 -6.76 2.77 -20.03
CA LEU A 266 -6.91 1.34 -20.31
C LEU A 266 -7.08 1.06 -21.78
N ARG A 267 -7.88 1.86 -22.49
CA ARG A 267 -8.02 1.78 -23.95
C ARG A 267 -6.72 2.03 -24.70
N LYS A 268 -5.88 2.96 -24.21
CA LYS A 268 -4.57 3.24 -24.80
C LYS A 268 -3.59 2.10 -24.58
N GLY A 269 -3.53 1.58 -23.36
CA GLY A 269 -2.70 0.41 -23.07
C GLY A 269 -3.16 -0.85 -23.83
N VAL A 270 -4.46 -0.97 -24.10
CA VAL A 270 -5.06 -2.03 -24.93
C VAL A 270 -4.58 -2.05 -26.39
N GLN A 271 -4.00 -0.95 -26.91
CA GLN A 271 -3.45 -0.93 -28.27
C GLN A 271 -2.02 -1.47 -28.37
N ASN A 272 -1.35 -1.70 -27.24
CA ASN A 272 0.02 -2.23 -27.16
C ASN A 272 -0.04 -3.62 -26.50
N ASP A 273 -0.02 -4.66 -27.32
CA ASP A 273 -0.35 -6.04 -26.93
C ASP A 273 0.64 -6.63 -25.91
N ALA A 274 0.16 -7.57 -25.07
CA ALA A 274 0.57 -7.95 -23.70
C ALA A 274 -0.14 -7.15 -22.58
N TYR A 275 -0.19 -5.83 -22.65
CA TYR A 275 -0.95 -4.99 -21.70
C TYR A 275 -2.47 -5.19 -21.84
N TYR A 276 -2.93 -5.66 -23.01
CA TYR A 276 -4.32 -5.95 -23.34
C TYR A 276 -4.94 -7.03 -22.45
N LEU A 277 -4.27 -8.18 -22.30
CA LEU A 277 -4.73 -9.28 -21.44
C LEU A 277 -4.73 -8.85 -19.96
N ASP A 278 -3.74 -8.05 -19.56
CA ASP A 278 -3.61 -7.53 -18.20
C ASP A 278 -4.64 -6.46 -17.85
N ASN A 279 -5.24 -5.75 -18.82
CA ASN A 279 -6.12 -4.60 -18.55
C ASN A 279 -7.55 -4.75 -19.10
N GLN A 280 -7.86 -5.89 -19.70
CA GLN A 280 -9.20 -6.22 -20.21
C GLN A 280 -10.30 -6.08 -19.15
N HIS A 281 -9.96 -6.25 -17.87
CA HIS A 281 -10.92 -6.23 -16.77
C HIS A 281 -11.23 -4.83 -16.22
N ARG A 282 -10.32 -3.85 -16.33
CA ARG A 282 -10.69 -2.46 -16.03
C ARG A 282 -11.53 -1.84 -17.16
N LEU A 283 -11.54 -2.45 -18.36
CA LEU A 283 -12.53 -2.17 -19.39
C LEU A 283 -13.93 -2.66 -19.00
N GLU A 284 -14.08 -3.67 -18.13
CA GLU A 284 -15.38 -4.09 -17.58
C GLU A 284 -15.89 -3.10 -16.51
N LEU A 285 -15.02 -2.60 -15.63
CA LEU A 285 -15.34 -1.46 -14.74
C LEU A 285 -15.61 -0.16 -15.52
N ALA A 286 -15.17 -0.06 -16.77
CA ALA A 286 -15.49 1.03 -17.69
C ALA A 286 -16.61 0.69 -18.71
N GLY A 287 -17.07 -0.57 -18.70
CA GLY A 287 -18.01 -1.19 -19.64
C GLY A 287 -19.38 -1.40 -19.01
N GLU A 288 -19.44 -1.85 -17.75
CA GLU A 288 -20.65 -1.84 -16.92
C GLU A 288 -21.13 -0.40 -16.66
N TYR A 289 -20.17 0.52 -16.59
CA TYR A 289 -20.38 1.95 -16.52
C TYR A 289 -20.15 2.58 -17.89
N GLY A 290 -21.12 2.44 -18.80
CA GLY A 290 -21.21 3.38 -19.92
C GLY A 290 -21.10 4.79 -19.32
N THR A 291 -20.04 5.55 -19.60
CA THR A 291 -19.69 6.74 -18.81
C THR A 291 -20.83 7.76 -18.78
N LYS A 292 -21.66 7.79 -19.83
CA LYS A 292 -22.94 8.52 -19.88
C LYS A 292 -23.95 8.04 -18.82
N ARG A 293 -24.15 6.73 -18.69
CA ARG A 293 -25.02 6.09 -17.68
C ARG A 293 -24.45 6.22 -16.27
N TYR A 294 -23.13 6.18 -16.10
CA TYR A 294 -22.50 6.46 -14.81
C TYR A 294 -22.69 7.92 -14.41
N ARG A 295 -22.36 8.87 -15.30
CA ARG A 295 -22.57 10.31 -15.09
C ARG A 295 -24.01 10.61 -14.70
N SER A 296 -25.00 10.01 -15.37
CA SER A 296 -26.41 10.27 -15.06
C SER A 296 -26.88 9.68 -13.73
N ARG A 297 -26.18 8.67 -13.20
CA ARG A 297 -26.48 8.02 -11.92
C ARG A 297 -25.58 8.48 -10.77
N TYR A 298 -24.51 9.21 -11.09
CA TYR A 298 -23.55 9.70 -10.11
C TYR A 298 -24.24 10.64 -9.12
N LYS A 299 -24.19 10.30 -7.85
CA LYS A 299 -24.74 11.10 -6.75
C LYS A 299 -23.59 11.74 -5.99
N ASN A 300 -23.64 13.05 -5.84
CA ASN A 300 -22.66 13.79 -5.05
C ASN A 300 -23.19 14.01 -3.61
N TYR A 301 -22.63 13.26 -2.68
CA TYR A 301 -22.88 13.35 -1.25
C TYR A 301 -22.01 14.42 -0.55
N ALA A 302 -21.04 15.03 -1.24
CA ALA A 302 -20.22 16.12 -0.70
C ALA A 302 -20.97 17.49 -0.61
N SER A 303 -22.29 17.47 -0.65
CA SER A 303 -23.17 18.64 -0.45
C SER A 303 -23.81 18.58 0.94
N SER A 304 -24.29 19.71 1.48
CA SER A 304 -24.96 19.73 2.80
C SER A 304 -26.15 18.76 2.86
N LYS A 305 -26.93 18.64 1.77
CA LYS A 305 -28.02 17.65 1.66
C LYS A 305 -27.50 16.21 1.67
N GLY A 306 -26.39 15.96 0.99
CA GLY A 306 -25.73 14.65 0.97
C GLY A 306 -25.22 14.24 2.35
N ILE A 307 -24.47 15.13 3.02
CA ILE A 307 -23.98 14.94 4.39
C ILE A 307 -25.14 14.71 5.36
N SER A 308 -26.19 15.54 5.30
CA SER A 308 -27.39 15.34 6.12
C SER A 308 -28.04 13.98 5.87
N LYS A 309 -28.16 13.53 4.61
CA LYS A 309 -28.69 12.20 4.29
C LYS A 309 -27.82 11.07 4.84
N LEU A 310 -26.49 11.20 4.80
CA LEU A 310 -25.60 10.22 5.42
C LEU A 310 -25.84 10.19 6.93
N LEU A 311 -25.80 11.34 7.61
CA LEU A 311 -26.02 11.43 9.05
C LEU A 311 -27.37 10.83 9.49
N THR A 312 -28.46 11.11 8.76
CA THR A 312 -29.78 10.55 9.12
C THR A 312 -29.90 9.06 8.87
N THR A 313 -29.07 8.47 8.00
CA THR A 313 -29.17 7.05 7.63
C THR A 313 -28.20 6.19 8.43
N ILE A 314 -26.95 6.64 8.61
CA ILE A 314 -25.88 5.86 9.27
C ILE A 314 -25.41 6.45 10.59
N GLY A 315 -26.06 7.52 11.08
CA GLY A 315 -25.87 8.08 12.41
C GLY A 315 -24.53 8.78 12.64
N SER A 316 -24.23 9.05 13.91
CA SER A 316 -22.97 9.61 14.38
C SER A 316 -21.81 8.62 14.25
N ASN A 317 -20.58 9.08 14.49
CA ASN A 317 -19.35 8.31 14.24
C ASN A 317 -19.33 7.72 12.82
N SER A 318 -19.54 8.58 11.83
CA SER A 318 -19.55 8.23 10.42
C SER A 318 -18.74 9.23 9.62
N GLY A 319 -18.48 8.94 8.35
CA GLY A 319 -17.76 9.85 7.48
C GLY A 319 -18.00 9.57 6.01
N ILE A 320 -17.37 10.38 5.17
CA ILE A 320 -17.47 10.30 3.71
C ILE A 320 -16.08 10.11 3.11
N HIS A 321 -15.95 9.13 2.22
CA HIS A 321 -14.73 8.83 1.50
C HIS A 321 -14.92 9.23 0.03
N LEU A 322 -14.08 10.14 -0.46
CA LEU A 322 -14.27 10.81 -1.74
C LEU A 322 -13.10 10.53 -2.70
N ASP A 323 -13.39 10.31 -3.98
CA ASP A 323 -12.35 10.45 -4.99
C ASP A 323 -11.76 11.86 -4.93
N ILE A 324 -10.44 11.96 -5.02
CA ILE A 324 -9.71 13.21 -4.86
C ILE A 324 -10.22 14.31 -5.79
N ARG A 325 -10.72 14.00 -7.00
CA ARG A 325 -11.30 15.04 -7.88
C ARG A 325 -12.59 15.62 -7.31
N SER A 326 -13.44 14.78 -6.74
CA SER A 326 -14.68 15.22 -6.08
C SER A 326 -14.36 16.10 -4.88
N TYR A 327 -13.35 15.74 -4.09
CA TYR A 327 -12.88 16.57 -2.98
C TYR A 327 -12.33 17.92 -3.47
N MET A 328 -11.48 17.92 -4.50
CA MET A 328 -10.88 19.15 -5.04
C MET A 328 -11.92 20.10 -5.66
N GLN A 329 -13.07 19.62 -6.12
CA GLN A 329 -14.17 20.47 -6.58
C GLN A 329 -14.88 21.20 -5.44
N ASN A 330 -14.91 20.61 -4.25
CA ASN A 330 -15.52 21.22 -3.08
C ASN A 330 -14.76 20.91 -1.77
N PRO A 331 -13.58 21.51 -1.52
CA PRO A 331 -12.85 21.30 -0.27
C PRO A 331 -13.60 21.80 0.97
N ARG A 332 -14.66 22.62 0.81
CA ARG A 332 -15.52 23.06 1.92
C ARG A 332 -16.34 21.92 2.53
N VAL A 333 -16.41 20.76 1.86
CA VAL A 333 -17.02 19.56 2.42
C VAL A 333 -16.38 19.17 3.76
N LEU A 334 -15.07 19.41 3.94
CA LEU A 334 -14.36 19.14 5.19
C LEU A 334 -15.01 19.88 6.37
N ALA A 335 -15.10 21.20 6.28
CA ALA A 335 -15.73 22.02 7.32
C ALA A 335 -17.19 21.63 7.55
N SER A 336 -17.95 21.39 6.46
CA SER A 336 -19.36 20.97 6.53
C SER A 336 -19.54 19.59 7.17
N ALA A 337 -18.62 18.64 6.95
CA ALA A 337 -18.65 17.32 7.59
C ALA A 337 -18.30 17.44 9.08
N HIS A 338 -17.29 18.24 9.41
CA HIS A 338 -16.86 18.48 10.80
C HIS A 338 -17.95 19.11 11.67
N THR A 339 -18.85 19.93 11.13
CA THR A 339 -20.00 20.45 11.91
C THR A 339 -20.92 19.35 12.43
N TYR A 340 -20.89 18.16 11.80
CA TYR A 340 -21.64 16.98 12.22
C TYR A 340 -20.76 15.91 12.86
N GLY A 341 -19.50 16.24 13.19
CA GLY A 341 -18.53 15.28 13.73
C GLY A 341 -18.12 14.18 12.74
N MET A 342 -18.34 14.39 11.44
CA MET A 342 -18.01 13.42 10.41
C MET A 342 -16.59 13.60 9.89
N LYS A 343 -15.87 12.50 9.67
CA LYS A 343 -14.55 12.52 9.02
C LYS A 343 -14.68 12.55 7.50
N VAL A 344 -13.68 13.11 6.82
CA VAL A 344 -13.52 13.09 5.37
C VAL A 344 -12.22 12.41 4.99
N TYR A 345 -12.32 11.32 4.21
CA TYR A 345 -11.16 10.66 3.63
C TYR A 345 -11.15 10.87 2.12
N THR A 346 -9.98 10.78 1.52
CA THR A 346 -9.85 10.77 0.06
C THR A 346 -9.14 9.53 -0.46
N TYR A 347 -9.53 9.10 -1.66
CA TYR A 347 -8.89 8.03 -2.42
C TYR A 347 -8.72 8.47 -3.89
N THR A 348 -8.13 7.63 -4.75
CA THR A 348 -8.05 7.94 -6.19
C THR A 348 -8.23 6.72 -7.08
N LEU A 349 -8.81 6.95 -8.26
CA LEU A 349 -8.82 5.98 -9.37
C LEU A 349 -7.71 6.24 -10.41
N ASN A 350 -6.91 7.30 -10.27
CA ASN A 350 -5.95 7.73 -11.30
C ASN A 350 -4.50 7.69 -10.83
N GLY A 351 -4.22 6.89 -9.79
CA GLY A 351 -2.87 6.62 -9.29
C GLY A 351 -2.40 7.60 -8.22
N THR A 352 -1.55 7.10 -7.32
CA THR A 352 -1.02 7.80 -6.15
C THR A 352 -0.39 9.14 -6.47
N ASP A 353 0.43 9.23 -7.53
CA ASP A 353 1.08 10.50 -7.89
C ASP A 353 0.07 11.61 -8.21
N TYR A 354 -1.04 11.24 -8.88
CA TYR A 354 -2.11 12.18 -9.14
C TYR A 354 -2.75 12.64 -7.83
N HIS A 355 -3.10 11.71 -6.94
CA HIS A 355 -3.69 12.02 -5.63
C HIS A 355 -2.79 12.95 -4.83
N GLN A 356 -1.52 12.59 -4.70
CA GLN A 356 -0.53 13.37 -3.97
C GLN A 356 -0.36 14.78 -4.55
N SER A 357 -0.34 14.91 -5.88
CA SER A 357 -0.25 16.22 -6.55
C SER A 357 -1.46 17.12 -6.33
N GLN A 358 -2.62 16.53 -6.02
CA GLN A 358 -3.82 17.31 -5.67
C GLN A 358 -3.76 17.75 -4.21
N LEU A 359 -3.35 16.86 -3.31
CA LEU A 359 -3.20 17.18 -1.89
C LEU A 359 -2.18 18.31 -1.68
N SER A 360 -1.06 18.30 -2.41
CA SER A 360 -0.03 19.35 -2.31
C SER A 360 -0.50 20.74 -2.77
N ARG A 361 -1.64 20.85 -3.46
CA ARG A 361 -2.24 22.13 -3.88
C ARG A 361 -3.13 22.74 -2.80
N LEU A 362 -3.45 21.98 -1.75
CA LEU A 362 -4.29 22.43 -0.65
C LEU A 362 -3.43 23.05 0.45
N SER A 363 -3.98 24.05 1.14
CA SER A 363 -3.40 24.47 2.42
C SER A 363 -3.56 23.35 3.44
N ARG A 364 -2.66 23.28 4.43
CA ARG A 364 -2.70 22.24 5.48
C ARG A 364 -4.05 22.16 6.20
N THR A 365 -4.72 23.30 6.40
CA THR A 365 -6.06 23.39 7.01
C THR A 365 -7.21 22.87 6.14
N LYS A 366 -6.94 22.54 4.88
CA LYS A 366 -7.90 22.01 3.90
C LYS A 366 -7.54 20.60 3.46
N LEU A 367 -6.54 19.97 4.07
CA LEU A 367 -6.28 18.55 3.85
C LEU A 367 -7.43 17.72 4.47
N PRO A 368 -7.80 16.58 3.86
CA PRO A 368 -8.78 15.68 4.44
C PRO A 368 -8.27 15.12 5.79
N ASP A 369 -9.16 14.53 6.58
CA ASP A 369 -8.77 13.88 7.85
C ASP A 369 -7.90 12.65 7.59
N GLY A 370 -8.12 11.97 6.45
CA GLY A 370 -7.29 10.85 6.04
C GLY A 370 -7.22 10.62 4.53
N VAL A 371 -6.29 9.76 4.14
CA VAL A 371 -6.04 9.38 2.75
C VAL A 371 -5.88 7.87 2.66
N ILE A 372 -6.52 7.27 1.67
CA ILE A 372 -6.40 5.84 1.32
C ILE A 372 -5.55 5.79 0.06
N VAL A 373 -4.31 5.28 0.17
CA VAL A 373 -3.27 5.48 -0.84
C VAL A 373 -2.41 4.24 -1.05
N ASP A 374 -1.88 4.12 -2.26
CA ASP A 374 -0.79 3.20 -2.60
C ASP A 374 0.55 3.94 -2.46
N ASN A 375 0.95 4.29 -1.22
CA ASN A 375 2.18 5.05 -0.93
C ASN A 375 2.65 4.88 0.51
N THR A 376 3.95 5.03 0.78
CA THR A 376 4.48 4.96 2.15
C THR A 376 4.09 6.20 2.98
N PRO A 377 3.91 6.06 4.31
CA PRO A 377 3.68 7.19 5.19
C PRO A 377 4.78 8.26 5.09
N TYR A 378 6.04 7.82 4.95
CA TYR A 378 7.17 8.72 4.70
C TYR A 378 6.92 9.63 3.50
N LYS A 379 6.58 9.07 2.33
CA LYS A 379 6.46 9.83 1.09
C LYS A 379 5.29 10.80 1.11
N ILE A 380 4.17 10.40 1.70
CA ILE A 380 3.01 11.30 1.92
C ILE A 380 3.42 12.47 2.83
N CYS A 381 3.98 12.17 3.99
CA CYS A 381 4.32 13.17 4.99
C CYS A 381 5.43 14.10 4.52
N GLN A 382 6.44 13.57 3.82
CA GLN A 382 7.50 14.38 3.25
C GLN A 382 6.97 15.35 2.20
N LYS A 383 6.13 14.89 1.28
CA LYS A 383 5.57 15.75 0.21
C LYS A 383 4.58 16.81 0.72
N LEU A 384 3.87 16.58 1.82
CA LEU A 384 2.88 17.53 2.37
C LEU A 384 3.42 18.43 3.49
N TYR A 385 4.35 17.91 4.30
CA TYR A 385 4.77 18.56 5.54
C TYR A 385 6.29 18.79 5.64
N ASN A 386 7.10 18.25 4.72
CA ASN A 386 8.56 18.22 4.82
C ASN A 386 9.03 17.56 6.13
N SER A 387 8.42 16.43 6.49
CA SER A 387 8.63 15.75 7.79
C SER A 387 10.03 15.15 8.01
N ALA A 388 10.87 15.10 6.98
CA ALA A 388 12.23 14.56 7.02
C ALA A 388 13.31 15.62 6.74
N LEU A 389 13.09 16.86 7.20
CA LEU A 389 14.09 17.93 7.15
C LEU A 389 15.28 17.59 8.06
N PRO A 390 16.54 17.74 7.58
CA PRO A 390 17.72 17.55 8.41
C PRO A 390 17.77 18.59 9.53
N ARG A 391 17.99 18.13 10.76
CA ARG A 391 18.13 18.99 11.96
C ARG A 391 19.54 19.51 12.15
N GLN A 392 20.53 18.92 11.45
CA GLN A 392 21.95 19.27 11.54
C GLN A 392 22.53 19.14 12.96
N GLN A 393 21.98 18.23 13.76
CA GLN A 393 22.42 17.91 15.12
C GLN A 393 23.48 16.81 15.13
N TYR A 394 23.48 15.93 14.12
CA TYR A 394 24.49 14.89 13.96
C TYR A 394 25.52 15.24 12.88
N GLN A 395 26.80 14.99 13.16
CA GLN A 395 27.91 15.15 12.22
C GLN A 395 28.44 13.76 11.81
N PRO A 396 28.14 13.28 10.59
CA PRO A 396 28.47 11.92 10.20
C PRO A 396 29.95 11.72 9.92
N LEU A 397 30.45 10.52 10.22
CA LEU A 397 31.84 10.13 10.09
C LEU A 397 32.11 9.36 8.79
N SER A 398 31.21 8.43 8.45
CA SER A 398 31.35 7.55 7.28
C SER A 398 31.02 8.27 5.97
N ALA A 399 31.43 7.67 4.85
CA ALA A 399 31.05 8.19 3.54
C ALA A 399 29.52 8.16 3.36
N ALA A 400 28.86 7.06 3.74
CA ALA A 400 27.41 6.89 3.63
C ALA A 400 26.63 7.89 4.51
N GLY A 401 27.07 8.08 5.76
CA GLY A 401 26.49 9.08 6.66
C GLY A 401 26.63 10.50 6.09
N LYS A 402 27.81 10.85 5.58
CA LYS A 402 28.05 12.16 4.92
C LYS A 402 27.17 12.36 3.70
N TYR A 403 26.97 11.31 2.90
CA TYR A 403 26.05 11.33 1.78
C TYR A 403 24.63 11.65 2.25
N ILE A 404 24.10 10.91 3.23
CA ILE A 404 22.76 11.14 3.80
C ILE A 404 22.58 12.57 4.31
N ALA A 405 23.56 13.09 5.06
CA ALA A 405 23.51 14.45 5.58
C ALA A 405 23.57 15.51 4.47
N SER A 406 24.22 15.20 3.34
CA SER A 406 24.29 16.09 2.17
C SER A 406 23.03 16.08 1.29
N LEU A 407 22.16 15.06 1.44
CA LEU A 407 20.98 14.90 0.59
C LEU A 407 20.02 16.08 0.75
N PRO A 408 19.51 16.66 -0.36
CA PRO A 408 18.48 17.69 -0.31
C PRO A 408 17.16 17.21 0.33
N ASN A 409 16.30 18.15 0.69
CA ASN A 409 15.01 17.85 1.30
C ASN A 409 14.09 17.04 0.37
N ASP A 410 14.22 17.15 -0.96
CA ASP A 410 13.41 16.40 -1.90
C ASP A 410 13.98 15.02 -2.27
N ALA A 411 15.00 14.50 -1.57
CA ALA A 411 15.50 13.15 -1.79
C ALA A 411 14.43 12.08 -1.48
N ASP A 412 14.34 11.05 -2.31
CA ASP A 412 13.36 9.96 -2.23
C ASP A 412 13.93 8.77 -1.45
N PHE A 413 13.77 8.78 -0.13
CA PHE A 413 14.29 7.72 0.74
C PHE A 413 13.56 6.38 0.60
N ASP A 414 12.40 6.29 -0.07
CA ASP A 414 11.84 4.97 -0.44
C ASP A 414 12.77 4.23 -1.41
N ARG A 415 13.61 4.97 -2.15
CA ARG A 415 14.61 4.45 -3.08
C ARG A 415 16.03 4.55 -2.52
N PHE A 416 16.18 4.53 -1.19
CA PHE A 416 17.46 4.73 -0.52
C PHE A 416 18.56 3.77 -1.00
N ASN A 417 18.26 2.47 -1.11
CA ASN A 417 19.24 1.48 -1.60
C ASN A 417 19.71 1.78 -3.03
N GLU A 418 18.82 2.26 -3.90
CA GLU A 418 19.16 2.67 -5.25
C GLU A 418 20.00 3.96 -5.24
N MET A 419 19.68 4.91 -4.35
CA MET A 419 20.44 6.15 -4.19
C MET A 419 21.89 5.92 -3.76
N LEU A 420 22.17 4.92 -2.92
CA LEU A 420 23.54 4.58 -2.51
C LEU A 420 24.44 4.24 -3.71
N GLY A 421 23.86 3.71 -4.80
CA GLY A 421 24.59 3.43 -6.05
C GLY A 421 25.08 4.69 -6.79
N TYR A 422 24.54 5.87 -6.47
CA TYR A 422 24.87 7.14 -7.11
C TYR A 422 25.74 8.07 -6.24
N GLN A 423 26.16 7.57 -5.08
CA GLN A 423 26.88 8.35 -4.09
C GLN A 423 28.22 8.89 -4.60
N LYS A 424 28.98 8.07 -5.33
CA LYS A 424 30.34 8.43 -5.79
C LYS A 424 30.30 9.49 -6.89
N GLU A 425 29.23 9.49 -7.67
CA GLU A 425 28.97 10.39 -8.79
C GLU A 425 28.33 11.71 -8.30
N GLY A 426 27.93 11.79 -7.01
CA GLY A 426 27.34 12.98 -6.42
C GLY A 426 25.89 13.22 -6.86
N TYR A 427 25.15 12.15 -7.18
CA TYR A 427 23.74 12.22 -7.53
C TYR A 427 22.84 11.61 -6.44
N TYR A 428 21.56 11.94 -6.51
CA TYR A 428 20.49 11.40 -5.67
C TYR A 428 19.19 11.29 -6.47
N ILE A 429 18.27 10.47 -6.00
CA ILE A 429 16.94 10.35 -6.60
C ILE A 429 16.00 11.31 -5.88
N SER A 430 15.36 12.21 -6.62
CA SER A 430 14.38 13.17 -6.12
C SER A 430 12.96 12.62 -6.20
N LEU A 431 12.16 12.95 -5.19
CA LEU A 431 10.72 12.67 -5.08
C LEU A 431 9.89 13.21 -6.25
N ASN A 432 10.42 14.17 -7.01
CA ASN A 432 9.67 14.93 -8.04
C ASN A 432 10.28 14.83 -9.44
N SER A 433 11.57 14.52 -9.59
CA SER A 433 12.27 14.71 -10.87
C SER A 433 13.30 13.64 -11.19
N GLY A 434 13.27 12.49 -10.50
CA GLY A 434 14.24 11.42 -10.75
C GLY A 434 15.66 11.80 -10.34
N LEU A 435 16.67 11.34 -11.08
CA LEU A 435 18.08 11.53 -10.72
C LEU A 435 18.53 13.00 -10.82
N ARG A 436 19.19 13.53 -9.79
CA ARG A 436 19.66 14.92 -9.68
C ARG A 436 21.04 14.99 -9.03
N ALA A 437 21.85 15.97 -9.38
CA ALA A 437 23.13 16.23 -8.71
C ALA A 437 22.92 16.92 -7.35
N ILE A 438 23.68 16.52 -6.33
CA ILE A 438 23.65 17.10 -4.97
C ILE A 438 24.17 18.54 -4.98
N THR A 439 25.26 18.77 -5.70
CA THR A 439 25.78 20.12 -5.99
C THR A 439 25.39 20.54 -7.40
N LYS A 440 24.64 21.64 -7.55
CA LYS A 440 24.68 22.38 -8.82
C LYS A 440 26.15 22.74 -9.04
N PRO A 441 26.82 22.36 -10.15
CA PRO A 441 28.09 22.97 -10.45
C PRO A 441 27.86 24.47 -10.44
N LYS A 442 28.66 25.22 -9.66
CA LYS A 442 28.79 26.66 -9.85
C LYS A 442 29.36 26.83 -11.26
N THR A 443 28.50 26.79 -12.28
CA THR A 443 28.83 27.31 -13.59
C THR A 443 29.05 28.79 -13.37
N LYS A 444 30.30 29.19 -13.08
CA LYS A 444 30.78 30.50 -13.51
C LYS A 444 30.37 30.56 -14.97
N LYS A 445 29.48 31.48 -15.33
CA LYS A 445 29.21 31.80 -16.73
C LYS A 445 30.56 32.22 -17.31
N ARG A 446 31.29 31.26 -17.87
CA ARG A 446 32.43 31.57 -18.71
C ARG A 446 31.79 32.14 -19.95
N VAL A 447 31.87 33.45 -20.10
CA VAL A 447 31.63 34.11 -21.38
C VAL A 447 32.62 33.45 -22.34
N VAL A 448 32.12 32.53 -23.16
CA VAL A 448 32.92 31.90 -24.21
C VAL A 448 32.98 32.91 -25.33
N SER A 449 34.08 33.67 -25.38
CA SER A 449 34.50 34.30 -26.62
C SER A 449 34.72 33.20 -27.65
N HIS A 450 34.05 33.31 -28.79
CA HIS A 450 34.25 32.40 -29.91
C HIS A 450 35.70 32.51 -30.39
N SER A 451 36.49 31.49 -30.13
CA SER A 451 37.76 31.23 -30.79
C SER A 451 37.73 29.78 -31.25
N SER A 452 37.64 29.62 -32.56
CA SER A 452 37.73 28.33 -33.24
C SER A 452 39.15 27.78 -33.13
N LYS A 453 39.34 26.72 -32.33
CA LYS A 453 40.45 25.79 -32.53
C LYS A 453 40.02 24.35 -32.26
N MET A 454 40.50 23.49 -33.14
CA MET A 454 40.31 22.04 -33.30
C MET A 454 40.50 21.21 -32.01
N PRO A 455 39.95 19.97 -31.97
CA PRO A 455 39.83 19.20 -30.74
C PRO A 455 41.16 18.58 -30.33
N SER A 456 41.59 18.83 -29.09
CA SER A 456 42.64 18.05 -28.42
C SER A 456 42.02 16.82 -27.77
N THR A 457 42.68 15.69 -27.99
CA THR A 457 42.42 14.35 -27.49
C THR A 457 42.12 14.28 -25.99
N ASP A 458 40.97 13.71 -25.64
CA ASP A 458 40.61 13.27 -24.29
C ASP A 458 41.38 11.98 -23.94
N PRO A 459 42.15 11.93 -22.84
CA PRO A 459 42.87 10.73 -22.43
C PRO A 459 41.97 9.60 -21.86
N TYR A 460 40.65 9.79 -21.78
CA TYR A 460 39.72 8.78 -21.23
C TYR A 460 38.75 8.16 -22.24
N GLY A 461 39.00 8.28 -23.54
CA GLY A 461 38.48 7.35 -24.55
C GLY A 461 36.97 7.14 -24.57
N PHE A 462 36.16 8.11 -24.13
CA PHE A 462 34.72 8.06 -24.36
C PHE A 462 34.43 8.51 -25.79
N PRO A 463 33.72 7.69 -26.60
CA PRO A 463 33.31 8.13 -27.93
C PRO A 463 32.37 9.34 -27.79
N VAL A 464 32.69 10.41 -28.49
CA VAL A 464 31.79 11.55 -28.64
C VAL A 464 30.59 11.06 -29.43
N ILE A 465 29.45 10.90 -28.76
CA ILE A 465 28.18 10.62 -29.44
C ILE A 465 27.79 11.90 -30.17
N VAL A 466 27.88 11.87 -31.49
CA VAL A 466 27.35 12.92 -32.36
C VAL A 466 25.98 12.45 -32.81
N ASP A 467 24.94 13.23 -32.54
CA ASP A 467 23.59 12.92 -33.04
C ASP A 467 23.60 12.93 -34.57
N GLU A 468 23.46 11.76 -35.20
CA GLU A 468 23.25 11.67 -36.64
C GLU A 468 21.85 12.21 -37.01
N GLN A 469 21.77 12.87 -38.18
CA GLN A 469 20.48 13.35 -38.68
C GLN A 469 19.56 12.16 -38.98
N ILE A 470 18.40 12.16 -38.31
CA ILE A 470 17.38 11.14 -38.48
C ILE A 470 16.71 11.33 -39.85
N GLU A 471 16.96 10.43 -40.80
CA GLU A 471 16.17 10.32 -42.03
C GLU A 471 14.76 9.81 -41.71
N THR A 472 13.74 10.60 -42.07
CA THR A 472 12.33 10.36 -41.70
C THR A 472 11.49 9.82 -42.86
N THR A 473 12.10 9.46 -43.99
CA THR A 473 11.36 9.18 -45.22
C THR A 473 10.87 7.75 -45.39
N ASN A 474 11.36 6.75 -44.63
CA ASN A 474 10.82 5.38 -44.70
C ASN A 474 10.64 4.74 -43.31
N SER A 475 9.38 4.47 -42.97
CA SER A 475 8.92 3.91 -41.71
C SER A 475 9.28 2.44 -41.50
N LYS A 476 9.44 2.09 -40.20
CA LYS A 476 9.45 0.75 -39.58
C LYS A 476 10.80 0.02 -39.55
N THR A 477 11.75 0.52 -38.77
CA THR A 477 12.54 -0.20 -37.75
C THR A 477 13.63 0.74 -37.23
N ILE A 478 13.77 0.89 -35.91
CA ILE A 478 14.98 1.51 -35.33
C ILE A 478 16.00 0.38 -35.18
N ILE A 479 17.05 0.38 -36.01
CA ILE A 479 18.18 -0.54 -35.85
C ILE A 479 19.22 0.18 -34.99
N LEU A 480 19.42 -0.30 -33.76
CA LEU A 480 20.54 0.12 -32.93
C LEU A 480 21.71 -0.82 -33.22
N THR A 481 22.66 -0.35 -34.05
CA THR A 481 23.91 -1.07 -34.28
C THR A 481 24.89 -0.72 -33.17
N LEU A 482 25.18 -1.68 -32.29
CA LEU A 482 26.28 -1.52 -31.33
C LEU A 482 27.62 -1.61 -32.10
N PRO A 483 28.63 -0.80 -31.76
CA PRO A 483 29.94 -0.90 -32.38
C PRO A 483 30.54 -2.28 -32.11
N SER A 484 30.97 -2.98 -33.16
CA SER A 484 31.62 -4.28 -33.02
C SER A 484 32.98 -4.10 -32.34
N ILE A 485 33.23 -4.88 -31.30
CA ILE A 485 34.58 -5.06 -30.76
C ILE A 485 35.34 -5.89 -31.79
N ASN A 486 36.02 -5.21 -32.71
CA ASN A 486 37.15 -5.70 -33.49
C ASN A 486 37.88 -4.47 -34.05
N ASN A 487 38.86 -3.99 -33.28
CA ASN A 487 39.94 -3.18 -33.82
C ASN A 487 41.14 -4.13 -33.94
N ASP A 488 41.56 -4.40 -35.18
CA ASP A 488 42.99 -4.44 -35.50
C ASP A 488 43.50 -2.99 -35.60
#